data_AF-A0A8H3HZU0-F1
#
_entry.id   AF-A0A8H3HZU0-F1
#
_cell.length_a   1.000
_cell.length_b   1.000
_cell.length_c   1.000
_cell.angle_alpha   90.00
_cell.angle_beta   90.00
_cell.angle_gamma   90.00
#
_symmetry.space_group_name_H-M   'P 1'
#
loop_
_entity.id
_entity.type
_entity.pdbx_description
1 polymer ?
#
loop_
_entity_poly.entity_id
_entity_poly.type
_entity_poly.pdbx_seq_one_letter_code
_entity_poly.pdbx_strand_id
1 'polypeptide(L)'
;MATPLPPMPSSTTNKAKAPEVAKIVADFRKNFPSGHKANNLLFWSGMGQLKAVALAQQEGRWILEMLLENKKLLPYEKWTKSVPWDEAKLMWARLSSAFAQFAEGKAKAIMSHAGRAKFDSMWNQYEKPTLVQRGIDI
;
A
#
# COMPACT_ATOMS: atom_id res chain seq x y z
N MET A 1 4.72 0.01 58.45
CA MET A 1 5.47 0.71 57.40
C MET A 1 5.42 -0.17 56.16
N ALA A 2 4.75 0.25 55.09
CA ALA A 2 4.57 -0.56 53.89
C ALA A 2 5.62 -0.17 52.84
N THR A 3 6.39 -1.15 52.38
CA THR A 3 7.40 -0.99 51.32
C THR A 3 6.69 -0.73 49.99
N PRO A 4 7.09 0.28 49.19
CA PRO A 4 6.49 0.49 47.87
C PRO A 4 6.96 -0.61 46.91
N LEU A 5 6.01 -1.17 46.15
CA LEU A 5 6.28 -2.10 45.05
C LEU A 5 7.09 -1.39 43.95
N PRO A 6 8.04 -2.09 43.29
CA PRO A 6 8.79 -1.51 42.18
C PRO A 6 7.84 -1.18 41.02
N PRO A 7 8.05 -0.06 40.30
CA PRO A 7 7.26 0.26 39.12
C PRO A 7 7.44 -0.83 38.07
N MET A 8 6.32 -1.33 37.53
CA MET A 8 6.35 -2.27 36.40
C MET A 8 7.12 -1.64 35.23
N PRO A 9 7.88 -2.44 34.45
CA PRO A 9 8.55 -1.92 33.27
C PRO A 9 7.49 -1.41 32.30
N SER A 10 7.45 -0.09 32.12
CA SER A 10 6.74 0.57 31.04
C SER A 10 7.09 -0.17 29.75
N SER A 11 6.10 -0.78 29.11
CA SER A 11 6.25 -1.31 27.76
C SER A 11 6.48 -0.13 26.82
N THR A 12 7.71 0.35 26.75
CA THR A 12 8.19 1.23 25.69
C THR A 12 8.34 0.37 24.45
N THR A 13 7.22 -0.10 23.91
CA THR A 13 7.18 -0.50 22.51
C THR A 13 7.55 0.76 21.76
N ASN A 14 8.77 0.79 21.25
CA ASN A 14 9.23 1.81 20.34
C ASN A 14 8.41 1.63 19.06
N LYS A 15 7.16 2.09 19.06
CA LYS A 15 6.24 2.05 17.93
C LYS A 15 6.84 3.00 16.92
N ALA A 16 7.68 2.49 16.03
CA ALA A 16 8.18 3.24 14.89
C ALA A 16 6.98 3.93 14.25
N LYS A 17 6.94 5.27 14.31
CA LYS A 17 5.83 6.05 13.78
C LYS A 17 5.69 5.66 12.31
N ALA A 18 4.52 5.15 11.94
CA ALA A 18 4.28 4.73 10.57
C ALA A 18 4.64 5.89 9.61
N PRO A 19 5.41 5.64 8.54
CA PRO A 19 5.80 6.67 7.59
C PRO A 19 4.61 7.42 7.00
N GLU A 20 4.82 8.71 6.72
CA GLU A 20 3.82 9.57 6.09
C GLU A 20 3.67 9.24 4.61
N VAL A 21 2.48 9.47 4.05
CA VAL A 21 2.17 9.19 2.63
C VAL A 21 3.15 9.90 1.70
N ALA A 22 3.48 11.16 1.97
CA ALA A 22 4.43 11.92 1.16
C ALA A 22 5.83 11.27 1.09
N LYS A 23 6.29 10.69 2.20
CA LYS A 23 7.57 9.96 2.24
C LYS A 23 7.50 8.67 1.42
N ILE A 24 6.40 7.93 1.52
CA ILE A 24 6.18 6.70 0.73
C ILE A 24 6.15 7.04 -0.76
N VAL A 25 5.47 8.13 -1.16
CA VAL A 25 5.45 8.60 -2.55
C VAL A 25 6.86 8.97 -3.03
N ALA A 26 7.65 9.66 -2.22
CA ALA A 26 9.02 9.99 -2.55
C ALA A 26 9.89 8.73 -2.72
N ASP A 27 9.71 7.74 -1.84
CA ASP A 27 10.40 6.45 -1.93
C ASP A 27 9.97 5.66 -3.18
N PHE A 28 8.69 5.68 -3.55
CA PHE A 28 8.21 5.10 -4.80
C PHE A 28 8.88 5.80 -5.98
N ARG A 29 8.84 7.13 -6.08
CA ARG A 29 9.48 7.89 -7.18
C ARG A 29 10.96 7.61 -7.32
N LYS A 30 11.68 7.53 -6.19
CA LYS A 30 13.14 7.31 -6.17
C LYS A 30 13.52 5.90 -6.58
N ASN A 31 12.69 4.90 -6.24
CA ASN A 31 13.02 3.49 -6.42
C ASN A 31 12.18 2.82 -7.51
N PHE A 32 11.32 3.55 -8.21
CA PHE A 32 10.59 3.04 -9.35
C PHE A 32 11.59 2.70 -10.45
N PRO A 33 11.57 1.48 -11.00
CA PRO A 33 12.57 1.06 -11.99
C PRO A 33 12.52 1.97 -13.22
N SER A 34 13.70 2.47 -13.59
CA SER A 34 13.92 3.37 -14.73
C SER A 34 13.42 2.72 -16.03
N GLY A 35 12.57 3.43 -16.78
CA GLY A 35 11.93 2.94 -18.01
C GLY A 35 10.48 2.50 -17.84
N HIS A 36 10.01 2.35 -16.60
CA HIS A 36 8.58 2.20 -16.33
C HIS A 36 7.96 3.56 -16.05
N LYS A 37 6.78 3.78 -16.60
CA LYS A 37 6.04 5.01 -16.43
C LYS A 37 4.97 4.81 -15.34
N ALA A 38 4.82 5.81 -14.49
CA ALA A 38 3.73 5.92 -13.52
C ALA A 38 2.32 5.82 -14.16
N ASN A 39 2.22 5.78 -15.48
CA ASN A 39 1.00 5.58 -16.24
C ASN A 39 0.62 4.13 -16.53
N ASN A 40 1.37 3.16 -16.03
CA ASN A 40 1.08 1.73 -16.19
C ASN A 40 0.75 1.06 -14.85
N LEU A 41 0.07 1.77 -13.95
CA LEU A 41 -0.37 1.18 -12.68
C LEU A 41 -1.65 0.38 -12.86
N LEU A 42 -1.70 -0.77 -12.20
CA LEU A 42 -2.83 -1.66 -12.08
C LEU A 42 -3.26 -1.72 -10.62
N PHE A 43 -4.55 -1.54 -10.39
CA PHE A 43 -5.20 -1.70 -9.11
C PHE A 43 -6.12 -2.91 -9.16
N TRP A 44 -6.25 -3.64 -8.06
CA TRP A 44 -7.03 -4.86 -8.04
C TRP A 44 -7.82 -5.01 -6.75
N SER A 45 -9.02 -5.61 -6.86
CA SER A 45 -9.83 -5.91 -5.68
C SER A 45 -10.56 -7.24 -5.79
N GLY A 46 -10.49 -8.01 -4.71
CA GLY A 46 -11.16 -9.31 -4.55
C GLY A 46 -10.58 -10.46 -5.39
N MET A 47 -9.51 -10.23 -6.14
CA MET A 47 -8.71 -11.32 -6.71
C MET A 47 -7.59 -11.73 -5.74
N GLY A 48 -6.93 -12.88 -5.95
CA GLY A 48 -5.76 -13.25 -5.15
C GLY A 48 -4.50 -12.53 -5.64
N GLN A 49 -3.58 -12.18 -4.74
CA GLN A 49 -2.33 -11.47 -5.06
C GLN A 49 -1.55 -12.15 -6.19
N LEU A 50 -1.36 -13.48 -6.16
CA LEU A 50 -0.64 -14.22 -7.21
C LEU A 50 -1.26 -14.03 -8.60
N LYS A 51 -2.59 -13.99 -8.69
CA LYS A 51 -3.29 -13.74 -9.96
C LYS A 51 -3.11 -12.28 -10.42
N ALA A 52 -3.12 -11.34 -9.47
CA ALA A 52 -2.90 -9.93 -9.78
C ALA A 52 -1.48 -9.69 -10.30
N VAL A 53 -0.47 -10.31 -9.67
CA VAL A 53 0.93 -10.26 -10.11
C VAL A 53 1.08 -10.82 -11.52
N ALA A 54 0.56 -12.03 -11.79
CA ALA A 54 0.66 -12.66 -13.10
C ALA A 54 0.03 -11.80 -14.21
N LEU A 55 -1.13 -11.22 -13.93
CA LEU A 55 -1.83 -10.36 -14.88
C LEU A 55 -1.10 -9.03 -15.12
N ALA A 56 -0.56 -8.42 -14.05
CA ALA A 56 0.25 -7.21 -14.15
C ALA A 56 1.48 -7.43 -15.04
N GLN A 57 2.19 -8.54 -14.82
CA GLN A 57 3.35 -8.93 -15.63
C GLN A 57 2.98 -9.16 -17.09
N GLN A 58 1.87 -9.88 -17.37
CA GLN A 58 1.40 -10.13 -18.73
C GLN A 58 1.06 -8.84 -19.48
N GLU A 59 0.50 -7.84 -18.79
CA GLU A 59 0.11 -6.55 -19.40
C GLU A 59 1.21 -5.47 -19.35
N GLY A 60 2.40 -5.79 -18.83
CA GLY A 60 3.47 -4.80 -18.64
C GLY A 60 3.09 -3.67 -17.66
N ARG A 61 2.23 -3.98 -16.69
CA ARG A 61 1.73 -3.07 -15.64
C ARG A 61 2.35 -3.39 -14.29
N TRP A 62 2.20 -2.46 -13.36
CA TRP A 62 2.70 -2.57 -11.99
C TRP A 62 1.56 -2.51 -10.99
N ILE A 63 1.59 -3.39 -9.99
CA ILE A 63 0.73 -3.32 -8.80
C ILE A 63 1.58 -2.92 -7.59
N LEU A 64 0.92 -2.52 -6.50
CA LEU A 64 1.57 -2.12 -5.25
C LEU A 64 2.54 -3.20 -4.74
N GLU A 65 2.12 -4.47 -4.74
CA GLU A 65 2.91 -5.58 -4.21
C GLU A 65 4.24 -5.76 -4.96
N MET A 66 4.23 -5.63 -6.30
CA MET A 66 5.45 -5.71 -7.11
C MET A 66 6.44 -4.59 -6.78
N LEU A 67 5.95 -3.41 -6.36
CA LEU A 67 6.82 -2.34 -5.89
C LEU A 67 7.39 -2.63 -4.52
N LEU A 68 6.58 -3.17 -3.62
CA LEU A 68 7.00 -3.53 -2.28
C LEU A 68 8.07 -4.63 -2.27
N GLU A 69 8.06 -5.54 -3.25
CA GLU A 69 9.09 -6.55 -3.45
C GLU A 69 10.47 -5.97 -3.87
N ASN A 70 10.54 -4.68 -4.23
CA ASN A 70 11.81 -4.01 -4.42
C ASN A 70 12.61 -3.98 -3.11
N LYS A 71 13.90 -4.36 -3.15
CA LYS A 71 14.82 -4.37 -1.98
C LYS A 71 14.78 -3.09 -1.12
N LYS A 72 14.41 -1.94 -1.70
CA LYS A 72 14.31 -0.65 -0.99
C LYS A 72 12.95 -0.39 -0.33
N LEU A 73 11.88 -1.05 -0.75
CA LEU A 73 10.51 -0.92 -0.23
C LEU A 73 10.08 -2.13 0.62
N LEU A 74 10.85 -3.22 0.55
CA LEU A 74 10.77 -4.43 1.37
C LEU A 74 10.58 -4.18 2.88
N PRO A 75 11.13 -3.13 3.52
CA PRO A 75 10.83 -2.82 4.92
C PRO A 75 9.34 -2.57 5.19
N TYR A 76 8.61 -1.94 4.26
CA TYR A 76 7.17 -1.70 4.40
C TYR A 76 6.38 -3.00 4.33
N GLU A 77 6.74 -3.87 3.38
CA GLU A 77 6.15 -5.20 3.25
C GLU A 77 6.39 -6.05 4.50
N LYS A 78 7.63 -6.12 4.97
CA LYS A 78 7.98 -6.89 6.18
C LYS A 78 7.23 -6.40 7.41
N TRP A 79 7.12 -5.08 7.56
CA TRP A 79 6.38 -4.50 8.67
C TRP A 79 4.89 -4.89 8.63
N THR A 80 4.24 -4.79 7.48
CA THR A 80 2.82 -5.17 7.34
C THR A 80 2.57 -6.66 7.61
N LYS A 81 3.56 -7.52 7.38
CA LYS A 81 3.50 -8.96 7.69
C LYS A 81 3.82 -9.30 9.15
N SER A 82 4.47 -8.40 9.89
CA SER A 82 4.92 -8.65 11.27
C SER A 82 3.97 -8.14 12.36
N VAL A 83 2.88 -7.46 11.98
CA VAL A 83 1.95 -6.82 12.93
C VAL A 83 0.51 -7.33 12.72
N PRO A 84 -0.37 -7.22 13.73
CA PRO A 84 -1.79 -7.54 13.58
C PRO A 84 -2.46 -6.71 12.48
N TRP A 85 -3.55 -7.24 11.91
CA TRP A 85 -4.26 -6.59 10.80
C TRP A 85 -4.67 -5.16 11.11
N ASP A 86 -5.10 -4.83 12.33
CA ASP A 86 -5.52 -3.47 12.68
C ASP A 86 -4.39 -2.44 12.55
N GLU A 87 -3.15 -2.84 12.86
CA GLU A 87 -1.96 -2.01 12.67
C GLU A 87 -1.49 -2.04 11.20
N ALA A 88 -1.51 -3.21 10.57
CA ALA A 88 -1.16 -3.38 9.16
C ALA A 88 -2.09 -2.58 8.24
N LYS A 89 -3.38 -2.51 8.57
CA LYS A 89 -4.42 -1.83 7.79
C LYS A 89 -4.10 -0.35 7.63
N LEU A 90 -3.61 0.31 8.68
CA LEU A 90 -3.20 1.70 8.61
C LEU A 90 -2.01 1.91 7.65
N MET A 91 -1.06 0.99 7.65
CA MET A 91 0.08 1.05 6.72
C MET A 91 -0.36 0.76 5.29
N TRP A 92 -1.18 -0.28 5.08
CA TRP A 92 -1.75 -0.60 3.77
C TRP A 92 -2.58 0.55 3.21
N ALA A 93 -3.37 1.24 4.03
CA ALA A 93 -4.09 2.43 3.62
C ALA A 93 -3.14 3.52 3.10
N ARG A 94 -2.01 3.75 3.80
CA ARG A 94 -1.01 4.75 3.38
C ARG A 94 -0.26 4.33 2.12
N LEU A 95 0.09 3.05 2.00
CA LEU A 95 0.75 2.47 0.83
C LEU A 95 -0.17 2.54 -0.41
N SER A 96 -1.44 2.17 -0.26
CA SER A 96 -2.46 2.28 -1.30
C SER A 96 -2.70 3.73 -1.73
N SER A 97 -2.85 4.66 -0.78
CA SER A 97 -2.94 6.09 -1.10
C SER A 97 -1.69 6.59 -1.82
N ALA A 98 -0.48 6.23 -1.34
CA ALA A 98 0.77 6.63 -1.98
C ALA A 98 0.89 6.07 -3.40
N PHE A 99 0.46 4.82 -3.61
CA PHE A 99 0.47 4.17 -4.91
C PHE A 99 -0.49 4.87 -5.89
N ALA A 100 -1.68 5.25 -5.42
CA ALA A 100 -2.62 6.06 -6.18
C ALA A 100 -2.12 7.49 -6.44
N GLN A 101 -1.40 8.12 -5.50
CA GLN A 101 -0.73 9.41 -5.70
C GLN A 101 0.44 9.32 -6.68
N PHE A 102 1.02 8.14 -6.82
CA PHE A 102 2.10 7.90 -7.76
C PHE A 102 1.61 7.70 -9.20
N ALA A 103 0.33 7.36 -9.43
CA ALA A 103 -0.23 7.17 -10.77
C ALA A 103 -0.12 8.43 -11.67
N GLU A 104 0.06 8.27 -12.96
CA GLU A 104 0.03 9.37 -13.93
C GLU A 104 -0.79 8.98 -15.16
N GLY A 105 -1.40 9.91 -15.88
CA GLY A 105 -2.18 9.58 -17.09
C GLY A 105 -3.38 8.68 -16.81
N LYS A 106 -3.27 7.38 -17.13
CA LYS A 106 -4.36 6.41 -17.03
C LYS A 106 -3.99 5.24 -16.10
N ALA A 107 -4.78 5.04 -15.05
CA ALA A 107 -4.76 3.83 -14.25
C ALA A 107 -5.61 2.72 -14.90
N LYS A 108 -5.40 1.47 -14.49
CA LYS A 108 -6.33 0.37 -14.77
C LYS A 108 -6.77 -0.24 -13.44
N ALA A 109 -8.04 -0.59 -13.34
CA ALA A 109 -8.56 -1.27 -12.16
C ALA A 109 -9.29 -2.56 -12.54
N ILE A 110 -9.05 -3.64 -11.80
CA ILE A 110 -9.68 -4.96 -12.03
C ILE A 110 -10.41 -5.43 -10.79
N MET A 111 -11.69 -5.77 -10.97
CA MET A 111 -12.61 -6.11 -9.90
C MET A 111 -13.18 -7.51 -10.11
N SER A 112 -12.92 -8.41 -9.18
CA SER A 112 -13.35 -9.82 -9.26
C SER A 112 -14.86 -10.04 -9.08
N HIS A 113 -15.58 -9.12 -8.43
CA HIS A 113 -16.97 -9.33 -8.02
C HIS A 113 -17.93 -8.62 -8.98
N ALA A 114 -18.21 -9.21 -10.15
CA ALA A 114 -19.11 -8.64 -11.16
C ALA A 114 -18.81 -7.15 -11.47
N GLY A 115 -17.53 -6.78 -11.55
CA GLY A 115 -17.11 -5.39 -11.76
C GLY A 115 -17.13 -4.49 -10.52
N ARG A 116 -17.38 -5.03 -9.32
CA ARG A 116 -17.44 -4.29 -8.06
C ARG A 116 -16.32 -4.71 -7.11
N ALA A 117 -15.78 -3.74 -6.38
CA ALA A 117 -14.95 -3.98 -5.20
C ALA A 117 -15.83 -4.10 -3.95
N LYS A 118 -15.36 -4.84 -2.94
CA LYS A 118 -15.98 -4.78 -1.61
C LYS A 118 -15.95 -3.34 -1.08
N PHE A 119 -17.02 -2.90 -0.44
CA PHE A 119 -17.17 -1.53 0.05
C PHE A 119 -16.02 -1.11 0.98
N ASP A 120 -15.51 -2.05 1.78
CA ASP A 120 -14.44 -1.87 2.76
C ASP A 120 -13.03 -2.14 2.23
N SER A 121 -12.87 -2.31 0.93
CA SER A 121 -11.57 -2.58 0.31
C SER A 121 -10.67 -1.34 0.25
N MET A 122 -9.35 -1.56 0.22
CA MET A 122 -8.37 -0.48 0.02
C MET A 122 -8.64 0.32 -1.26
N TRP A 123 -9.13 -0.35 -2.30
CA TRP A 123 -9.56 0.26 -3.54
C TRP A 123 -10.63 1.35 -3.33
N ASN A 124 -11.73 0.99 -2.66
CA ASN A 124 -12.85 1.92 -2.48
C ASN A 124 -12.55 3.01 -1.44
N GLN A 125 -11.77 2.70 -0.41
CA GLN A 125 -11.50 3.65 0.68
C GLN A 125 -10.36 4.62 0.39
N TYR A 126 -9.34 4.21 -0.36
CA TYR A 126 -8.09 4.96 -0.46
C TYR A 126 -7.64 5.17 -1.90
N GLU A 127 -7.65 4.14 -2.75
CA GLU A 127 -7.05 4.23 -4.09
C GLU A 127 -7.94 5.01 -5.05
N LYS A 128 -9.19 4.58 -5.22
CA LYS A 128 -10.14 5.23 -6.14
C LYS A 128 -10.39 6.71 -5.78
N PRO A 129 -10.67 7.09 -4.51
CA PRO A 129 -10.85 8.50 -4.17
C PRO A 129 -9.61 9.34 -4.49
N THR A 130 -8.41 8.81 -4.25
CA THR A 130 -7.15 9.49 -4.54
C THR A 130 -6.95 9.69 -6.05
N LEU A 131 -7.24 8.68 -6.87
CA LEU A 131 -7.16 8.79 -8.33
C LEU A 131 -8.15 9.83 -8.88
N VAL A 132 -9.39 9.79 -8.40
CA VAL A 132 -10.45 10.75 -8.78
C VAL A 132 -10.07 12.17 -8.38
N GLN A 133 -9.59 12.38 -7.15
CA GLN A 133 -9.14 13.70 -6.68
C GLN A 133 -8.02 14.27 -7.55
N ARG A 134 -7.16 13.40 -8.10
CA ARG A 134 -6.05 13.79 -8.97
C ARG A 134 -6.44 13.92 -10.44
N GLY A 135 -7.69 13.65 -10.80
CA GLY A 135 -8.14 13.66 -12.20
C GLY A 135 -7.50 12.58 -13.05
N ILE A 136 -7.14 11.43 -12.46
CA ILE A 136 -6.59 10.28 -13.19
C ILE A 136 -7.74 9.44 -13.75
N ASP A 137 -7.67 9.13 -15.05
CA ASP A 137 -8.61 8.21 -15.69
C ASP A 137 -8.36 6.77 -15.20
N ILE A 138 -9.42 6.03 -14.90
CA ILE A 138 -9.39 4.66 -14.37
C ILE A 138 -9.93 3.66 -15.40
#